data_AF-A0A2N1FB92-F1
#
_entry.id   AF-A0A2N1FB92-F1
#
_cell.length_a   1.000
_cell.length_b   1.000
_cell.length_c   1.000
_cell.angle_alpha   90.00
_cell.angle_beta   90.00
_cell.angle_gamma   90.00
#
_symmetry.space_group_name_H-M   'P 1'
#
loop_
_entity.id
_entity.type
_entity.pdbx_description
1 polymer ?
#
loop_
_entity_poly.entity_id
_entity_poly.type
_entity_poly.pdbx_seq_one_letter_code
_entity_poly.pdbx_strand_id
1 'polypeptide(L)'
;MNKTLKNILIGFTVITGIGIIGYLALVALVWYQFNIGCGIDDGPFKAVIVAQIEITKSAKEFDLSDNGILMLENRNDTLSPILTLIEKGKVKWTLDMNTKNTKGYESTNIWRISNISVEKKTDPIKLFFTGHWTYGAEHGSIEIDREDGDNKFCLSW
;
A
#
# COMPACT_ATOMS: atom_id res chain seq x y z
N MET A 1 55.88 -11.05 -10.87
CA MET A 1 55.23 -9.80 -10.38
C MET A 1 55.79 -9.46 -9.00
N ASN A 2 56.23 -8.22 -8.76
CA ASN A 2 56.77 -7.81 -7.44
C ASN A 2 55.69 -7.94 -6.34
N LYS A 3 56.09 -8.38 -5.13
CA LYS A 3 55.21 -8.61 -3.97
C LYS A 3 54.38 -7.37 -3.64
N THR A 4 54.96 -6.18 -3.75
CA THR A 4 54.27 -4.90 -3.53
C THR A 4 53.18 -4.67 -4.58
N LEU A 5 53.48 -4.90 -5.86
CA LEU A 5 52.53 -4.75 -6.97
C LEU A 5 51.37 -5.75 -6.84
N LYS A 6 51.65 -6.99 -6.41
CA LYS A 6 50.63 -8.01 -6.13
C LYS A 6 49.65 -7.55 -5.05
N ASN A 7 50.15 -7.01 -3.95
CA ASN A 7 49.32 -6.57 -2.83
C ASN A 7 48.47 -5.36 -3.19
N ILE A 8 49.01 -4.42 -3.97
CA ILE A 8 48.25 -3.26 -4.48
C ILE A 8 47.11 -3.70 -5.39
N LEU A 9 47.37 -4.63 -6.33
CA LEU A 9 46.35 -5.18 -7.22
C LEU A 9 45.23 -5.87 -6.44
N ILE A 10 45.58 -6.72 -5.46
CA ILE A 10 44.58 -7.39 -4.63
C ILE A 10 43.73 -6.37 -3.87
N GLY A 11 44.33 -5.36 -3.25
CA GLY A 11 43.61 -4.32 -2.53
C GLY A 11 42.65 -3.54 -3.44
N PHE A 12 43.11 -3.16 -4.64
CA PHE A 12 42.28 -2.47 -5.62
C PHE A 12 41.10 -3.34 -6.10
N THR A 13 41.34 -4.62 -6.36
CA THR A 13 40.28 -5.57 -6.74
C THR A 13 39.25 -5.72 -5.63
N VAL A 14 39.67 -5.81 -4.36
CA VAL A 14 38.74 -5.92 -3.22
C VAL A 14 37.89 -4.66 -3.07
N ILE A 15 38.50 -3.47 -3.10
CA ILE A 15 37.77 -2.20 -2.99
C ILE A 15 36.78 -2.05 -4.14
N THR A 16 37.22 -2.33 -5.36
CA THR A 16 36.35 -2.25 -6.55
C THR A 16 35.20 -3.27 -6.46
N GLY A 17 35.48 -4.49 -5.99
CA GLY A 17 34.47 -5.52 -5.77
C GLY A 17 33.40 -5.10 -4.77
N ILE A 18 33.82 -4.54 -3.62
CA ILE A 18 32.88 -4.00 -2.61
C ILE A 18 32.05 -2.86 -3.19
N GLY A 19 32.67 -1.94 -3.94
CA GLY A 19 31.98 -0.83 -4.59
C GLY A 19 30.90 -1.30 -5.58
N ILE A 20 31.21 -2.29 -6.42
CA ILE A 20 30.26 -2.87 -7.38
C ILE A 20 29.11 -3.56 -6.65
N ILE A 21 29.39 -4.39 -5.64
CA ILE A 21 28.35 -5.11 -4.89
C ILE A 21 27.44 -4.11 -4.16
N GLY A 22 28.00 -3.10 -3.51
CA GLY A 22 27.24 -2.05 -2.83
C GLY A 22 26.36 -1.26 -3.79
N TYR A 23 26.89 -0.90 -4.96
CA TYR A 23 26.11 -0.22 -5.99
C TYR A 23 24.95 -1.08 -6.52
N LEU A 24 25.20 -2.35 -6.84
CA LEU A 24 24.16 -3.27 -7.30
C LEU A 24 23.06 -3.48 -6.24
N ALA A 25 23.43 -3.58 -4.97
CA ALA A 25 22.47 -3.69 -3.88
C ALA A 25 21.59 -2.43 -3.76
N LEU A 26 22.19 -1.24 -3.89
CA LEU A 26 21.44 0.03 -3.89
C LEU A 26 20.50 0.11 -5.08
N VAL A 27 20.97 -0.22 -6.28
CA VAL A 27 20.14 -0.23 -7.51
C VAL A 27 18.97 -1.19 -7.36
N ALA A 28 19.20 -2.40 -6.82
CA ALA A 28 18.14 -3.37 -6.59
C ALA A 28 17.09 -2.85 -5.59
N LEU A 29 17.52 -2.21 -4.49
CA LEU A 29 16.63 -1.63 -3.49
C LEU A 29 15.81 -0.49 -4.08
N VAL A 30 16.45 0.40 -4.84
CA VAL A 30 15.79 1.51 -5.53
C VAL A 30 14.79 0.99 -6.57
N TRP A 31 15.20 0.01 -7.39
CA TRP A 31 14.32 -0.59 -8.40
C TRP A 31 13.11 -1.27 -7.77
N TYR A 32 13.29 -1.98 -6.65
CA TYR A 32 12.19 -2.58 -5.89
C TYR A 32 11.21 -1.50 -5.38
N GLN A 33 11.72 -0.41 -4.79
CA GLN A 33 10.89 0.68 -4.30
C GLN A 33 10.10 1.37 -5.41
N PHE A 34 10.65 1.51 -6.62
CA PHE A 34 9.96 2.17 -7.73
C PHE A 34 9.00 1.26 -8.52
N ASN A 35 9.26 -0.06 -8.59
CA ASN A 35 8.43 -0.97 -9.41
C ASN A 35 7.40 -1.75 -8.60
N ILE A 36 7.64 -1.92 -7.31
CA ILE A 36 6.77 -2.69 -6.39
C ILE A 36 6.30 -1.81 -5.24
N GLY A 37 7.10 -0.82 -4.83
CA GLY A 37 6.67 0.20 -3.89
C GLY A 37 5.80 1.26 -4.56
N CYS A 38 4.88 1.83 -3.78
CA CYS A 38 4.34 3.14 -4.09
C CYS A 38 5.52 4.12 -4.14
N GLY A 39 5.44 5.17 -4.94
CA GLY A 39 6.46 6.24 -4.96
C GLY A 39 6.87 6.70 -3.55
N ILE A 40 8.03 7.33 -3.41
CA ILE A 40 8.66 7.60 -2.10
C ILE A 40 7.72 8.28 -1.09
N ASP A 41 6.84 9.17 -1.54
CA ASP A 41 5.89 9.92 -0.72
C ASP A 41 4.43 9.39 -0.81
N ASP A 42 4.21 8.38 -1.63
CA ASP A 42 2.91 7.91 -2.12
C ASP A 42 2.49 6.59 -1.46
N GLY A 43 3.26 6.15 -0.46
CA GLY A 43 3.05 4.91 0.30
C GLY A 43 4.26 3.97 0.29
N PRO A 44 4.08 2.68 0.61
CA PRO A 44 2.80 2.03 0.93
C PRO A 44 2.22 2.45 2.28
N PHE A 45 0.97 2.91 2.24
CA PHE A 45 0.18 3.19 3.43
C PHE A 45 -0.47 1.91 3.95
N LYS A 46 -0.57 1.77 5.26
CA LYS A 46 -1.20 0.61 5.92
C LYS A 46 -2.70 0.82 6.08
N ALA A 47 -3.49 -0.12 5.57
CA ALA A 47 -4.88 -0.30 5.92
C ALA A 47 -4.97 -1.25 7.11
N VAL A 48 -5.47 -0.79 8.26
CA VAL A 48 -5.49 -1.59 9.50
C VAL A 48 -6.88 -2.11 9.78
N ILE A 49 -6.95 -3.36 10.23
CA ILE A 49 -8.18 -3.95 10.72
C ILE A 49 -8.62 -3.21 11.98
N VAL A 50 -9.87 -2.78 12.00
CA VAL A 50 -10.52 -2.16 13.14
C VAL A 50 -11.75 -2.97 13.55
N ALA A 51 -12.23 -2.71 14.77
CA ALA A 51 -13.49 -3.28 15.23
C ALA A 51 -14.62 -2.89 14.25
N GLN A 52 -15.61 -3.77 14.11
CA GLN A 52 -16.76 -3.53 13.26
C GLN A 52 -17.41 -2.18 13.62
N ILE A 53 -17.62 -1.36 12.60
CA ILE A 53 -18.30 -0.07 12.71
C ILE A 53 -19.70 -0.23 12.11
N GLU A 54 -20.68 0.48 12.68
CA GLU A 54 -22.03 0.51 12.11
C GLU A 54 -21.97 1.13 10.71
N ILE A 55 -22.41 0.36 9.72
CA ILE A 55 -22.39 0.78 8.32
C ILE A 55 -23.61 1.65 8.05
N THR A 56 -23.37 2.89 7.62
CA THR A 56 -24.48 3.80 7.31
C THR A 56 -25.10 3.50 5.95
N LYS A 57 -26.33 3.98 5.74
CA LYS A 57 -27.04 3.89 4.45
C LYS A 57 -26.34 4.61 3.29
N SER A 58 -25.34 5.44 3.57
CA SER A 58 -24.54 6.14 2.56
C SER A 58 -23.34 5.34 2.07
N ALA A 59 -23.09 4.14 2.61
CA ALA A 59 -22.04 3.26 2.14
C ALA A 59 -22.27 2.86 0.67
N LYS A 60 -21.19 2.83 -0.10
CA LYS A 60 -21.21 2.33 -1.47
C LYS A 60 -20.89 0.84 -1.46
N GLU A 61 -21.75 0.07 -2.11
CA GLU A 61 -21.61 -1.38 -2.21
C GLU A 61 -20.98 -1.79 -3.54
N PHE A 62 -20.11 -2.79 -3.49
CA PHE A 62 -19.49 -3.40 -4.65
C PHE A 62 -19.60 -4.92 -4.55
N ASP A 63 -20.26 -5.53 -5.52
CA ASP A 63 -20.38 -6.99 -5.58
C ASP A 63 -19.02 -7.63 -5.92
N LEU A 64 -18.61 -8.59 -5.10
CA LEU A 64 -17.42 -9.42 -5.28
C LEU A 64 -17.79 -10.85 -5.71
N SER A 65 -16.79 -11.70 -5.96
CA SER A 65 -17.04 -13.14 -6.15
C SER A 65 -17.60 -13.78 -4.88
N ASP A 66 -18.10 -15.02 -4.97
CA ASP A 66 -18.45 -15.85 -3.80
C ASP A 66 -19.53 -15.25 -2.87
N ASN A 67 -20.41 -14.42 -3.44
CA ASN A 67 -21.45 -13.67 -2.69
C ASN A 67 -20.87 -12.76 -1.60
N GLY A 68 -19.68 -12.21 -1.84
CA GLY A 68 -19.08 -11.17 -1.03
C GLY A 68 -19.55 -9.79 -1.47
N ILE A 69 -19.71 -8.87 -0.51
CA ILE A 69 -19.98 -7.46 -0.74
C ILE A 69 -18.86 -6.67 -0.08
N LEU A 70 -18.21 -5.79 -0.85
CA LEU A 70 -17.32 -4.79 -0.31
C LEU A 70 -18.08 -3.48 -0.14
N MET A 71 -18.06 -2.92 1.06
CA MET A 71 -18.69 -1.65 1.36
C MET A 71 -17.62 -0.58 1.61
N LEU A 72 -17.66 0.50 0.85
CA LEU A 72 -16.90 1.72 1.14
C LEU A 72 -17.78 2.70 1.91
N GLU A 73 -17.29 3.20 3.03
CA GLU A 73 -17.91 4.29 3.75
C GLU A 73 -16.93 5.45 3.98
N ASN A 74 -17.29 6.64 3.51
CA ASN A 74 -16.58 7.88 3.83
C ASN A 74 -17.24 8.50 5.07
N ARG A 75 -16.57 8.40 6.22
CA ARG A 75 -17.19 8.66 7.53
C ARG A 75 -17.43 10.15 7.82
N ASN A 76 -16.53 11.04 7.41
CA ASN A 76 -16.65 12.53 7.34
C ASN A 76 -15.26 13.14 7.10
N ASP A 77 -15.12 14.47 7.18
CA ASP A 77 -13.84 15.17 6.98
C ASP A 77 -12.82 14.96 8.12
N THR A 78 -13.25 14.43 9.27
CA THR A 78 -12.40 14.18 10.45
C THR A 78 -12.01 12.71 10.63
N LEU A 79 -12.75 11.79 10.00
CA LEU A 79 -12.56 10.34 10.10
C LEU A 79 -12.22 9.78 8.72
N SER A 80 -11.21 8.93 8.67
CA SER A 80 -10.78 8.27 7.44
C SER A 80 -11.86 7.36 6.87
N PRO A 81 -11.85 7.10 5.55
CA PRO A 81 -12.70 6.11 4.92
C PRO A 81 -12.44 4.70 5.46
N ILE A 82 -13.48 3.86 5.44
CA ILE A 82 -13.38 2.45 5.79
C ILE A 82 -13.85 1.57 4.63
N LEU A 83 -13.23 0.40 4.52
CA LEU A 83 -13.65 -0.69 3.65
C LEU A 83 -14.10 -1.87 4.51
N THR A 84 -15.31 -2.37 4.30
CA THR A 84 -15.83 -3.52 5.04
C THR A 84 -16.18 -4.65 4.09
N LEU A 85 -15.64 -5.85 4.36
CA LEU A 85 -16.01 -7.05 3.62
C LEU A 85 -17.12 -7.79 4.35
N ILE A 86 -18.21 -8.05 3.64
CA ILE A 86 -19.33 -8.87 4.11
C ILE A 86 -19.38 -10.13 3.25
N GLU A 87 -19.33 -11.30 3.88
CA GLU A 87 -19.50 -12.59 3.20
C GLU A 87 -20.64 -13.36 3.86
N LYS A 88 -21.58 -13.86 3.06
CA LYS A 88 -22.72 -14.64 3.56
C LYS A 88 -23.49 -13.92 4.69
N GLY A 89 -23.62 -12.60 4.57
CA GLY A 89 -24.33 -11.74 5.53
C GLY A 89 -23.57 -11.47 6.85
N LYS A 90 -22.29 -11.83 6.95
CA LYS A 90 -21.45 -11.55 8.12
C LYS A 90 -20.28 -10.65 7.74
N VAL A 91 -20.01 -9.65 8.58
CA VAL A 91 -18.79 -8.86 8.46
C VAL A 91 -17.60 -9.75 8.74
N LYS A 92 -16.67 -9.84 7.79
CA LYS A 92 -15.42 -10.58 7.93
C LYS A 92 -14.34 -9.70 8.58
N TRP A 93 -14.19 -8.49 8.04
CA TRP A 93 -13.28 -7.48 8.55
C TRP A 93 -13.73 -6.08 8.13
N THR A 94 -13.21 -5.07 8.82
CA THR A 94 -13.32 -3.66 8.46
C THR A 94 -11.92 -3.06 8.49
N LEU A 95 -11.53 -2.38 7.41
CA LEU A 95 -10.24 -1.72 7.27
C LEU A 95 -10.38 -0.22 7.42
N ASP A 96 -9.57 0.36 8.28
CA ASP A 96 -9.34 1.80 8.34
C ASP A 96 -8.22 2.17 7.37
N MET A 97 -8.59 2.94 6.35
CA MET A 97 -7.69 3.36 5.28
C MET A 97 -6.84 4.58 5.67
N ASN A 98 -6.74 4.98 6.94
CA ASN A 98 -5.99 6.18 7.30
C ASN A 98 -4.50 6.09 6.98
N THR A 99 -3.96 7.10 6.31
CA THR A 99 -2.51 7.22 6.05
C THR A 99 -1.70 7.34 7.35
N LYS A 100 -2.28 7.91 8.43
CA LYS A 100 -1.66 8.02 9.78
C LYS A 100 -1.26 6.68 10.39
N ASN A 101 -1.87 5.59 9.94
CA ASN A 101 -1.56 4.25 10.42
C ASN A 101 -0.16 3.78 9.99
N THR A 102 0.48 4.53 9.09
CA THR A 102 1.81 4.25 8.56
C THR A 102 2.84 5.08 9.31
N LYS A 103 3.86 4.40 9.86
CA LYS A 103 4.96 5.07 10.56
C LYS A 103 5.66 6.06 9.64
N GLY A 104 5.86 7.30 10.11
CA GLY A 104 6.42 8.41 9.33
C GLY A 104 5.38 9.28 8.61
N TYR A 105 4.10 8.91 8.66
CA TYR A 105 2.99 9.63 8.04
C TYR A 105 1.91 10.05 9.06
N GLU A 106 2.26 10.15 10.34
CA GLU A 106 1.31 10.41 11.44
C GLU A 106 0.59 11.78 11.30
N SER A 107 1.15 12.70 10.52
CA SER A 107 0.57 14.02 10.23
C SER A 107 -0.33 14.07 8.98
N THR A 108 -0.36 13.03 8.15
CA THR A 108 -1.19 13.00 6.93
C THR A 108 -2.56 12.40 7.21
N ASN A 109 -3.56 12.57 6.36
CA ASN A 109 -4.86 11.93 6.52
C ASN A 109 -5.51 11.77 5.15
N ILE A 110 -6.11 10.61 4.88
CA ILE A 110 -7.08 10.45 3.81
C ILE A 110 -8.47 10.57 4.42
N TRP A 111 -9.28 11.49 3.89
CA TRP A 111 -10.64 11.74 4.40
C TRP A 111 -11.73 11.25 3.45
N ARG A 112 -11.39 10.98 2.19
CA ARG A 112 -12.38 10.49 1.21
C ARG A 112 -11.74 9.60 0.16
N ILE A 113 -12.45 8.53 -0.19
CA ILE A 113 -12.20 7.73 -1.39
C ILE A 113 -13.36 7.92 -2.37
N SER A 114 -13.04 8.10 -3.65
CA SER A 114 -14.01 8.23 -4.75
C SER A 114 -13.56 7.45 -5.99
N ASN A 115 -14.42 7.38 -7.01
CA ASN A 115 -14.10 6.76 -8.31
C ASN A 115 -13.51 5.34 -8.20
N ILE A 116 -14.09 4.50 -7.34
CA ILE A 116 -13.64 3.13 -7.17
C ILE A 116 -13.93 2.32 -8.44
N SER A 117 -12.92 1.60 -8.94
CA SER A 117 -13.02 0.50 -9.89
C SER A 117 -12.58 -0.80 -9.22
N VAL A 118 -13.36 -1.87 -9.37
CA VAL A 118 -12.99 -3.20 -8.89
C VAL A 118 -12.44 -4.00 -10.06
N GLU A 119 -11.12 -4.16 -10.12
CA GLU A 119 -10.44 -4.87 -11.21
C GLU A 119 -10.46 -6.39 -11.01
N LYS A 120 -10.29 -6.82 -9.76
CA LYS A 120 -10.31 -8.23 -9.39
C LYS A 120 -11.27 -8.42 -8.23
N LYS A 121 -12.30 -9.22 -8.47
CA LYS A 121 -13.37 -9.53 -7.51
C LYS A 121 -13.09 -10.79 -6.67
N THR A 122 -12.10 -11.58 -7.05
CA THR A 122 -11.64 -12.79 -6.36
C THR A 122 -10.52 -12.45 -5.38
N ASP A 123 -9.88 -13.44 -4.78
CA ASP A 123 -8.74 -13.25 -3.87
C ASP A 123 -7.39 -13.16 -4.62
N PRO A 124 -6.52 -12.17 -4.34
CA PRO A 124 -6.81 -10.91 -3.63
C PRO A 124 -7.77 -10.00 -4.40
N ILE A 125 -8.54 -9.21 -3.66
CA ILE A 125 -9.44 -8.19 -4.22
C ILE A 125 -8.58 -7.01 -4.67
N LYS A 126 -8.70 -6.58 -5.92
CA LYS A 126 -7.92 -5.45 -6.45
C LYS A 126 -8.83 -4.28 -6.77
N LEU A 127 -8.52 -3.12 -6.19
CA LEU A 127 -9.26 -1.89 -6.37
C LEU A 127 -8.34 -0.78 -6.88
N PHE A 128 -8.87 0.01 -7.80
CA PHE A 128 -8.35 1.34 -8.12
C PHE A 128 -9.32 2.39 -7.59
N PHE A 129 -8.81 3.54 -7.18
CA PHE A 129 -9.62 4.60 -6.62
C PHE A 129 -8.95 5.97 -6.73
N THR A 130 -9.66 7.02 -6.32
CA THR A 130 -9.10 8.35 -6.08
C THR A 130 -9.14 8.63 -4.58
N GLY A 131 -7.97 8.81 -3.97
CA GLY A 131 -7.83 9.18 -2.56
C GLY A 131 -7.73 10.70 -2.42
N HIS A 132 -8.60 11.29 -1.60
CA HIS A 132 -8.53 12.70 -1.20
C HIS A 132 -7.88 12.76 0.18
N TRP A 133 -6.66 13.28 0.20
CA TRP A 133 -5.76 13.22 1.34
C TRP A 133 -4.91 14.48 1.46
N THR A 134 -4.04 14.56 2.46
CA THR A 134 -3.33 15.78 2.87
C THR A 134 -2.72 16.60 1.74
N TYR A 135 -2.23 15.95 0.68
CA TYR A 135 -1.58 16.63 -0.45
C TYR A 135 -2.48 16.84 -1.68
N GLY A 136 -3.74 16.41 -1.64
CA GLY A 136 -4.72 16.64 -2.71
C GLY A 136 -5.52 15.39 -3.06
N ALA A 137 -5.94 15.30 -4.32
CA ALA A 137 -6.65 14.15 -4.86
C ALA A 137 -5.74 13.40 -5.82
N GLU A 138 -5.47 12.12 -5.53
CA GLU A 138 -4.54 11.29 -6.30
C GLU A 138 -5.16 9.94 -6.64
N HIS A 139 -4.66 9.33 -7.72
CA HIS A 139 -5.02 7.96 -8.03
C HIS A 139 -4.42 7.02 -6.98
N GLY A 140 -5.11 5.92 -6.69
CA GLY A 140 -4.69 4.99 -5.68
C GLY A 140 -5.06 3.57 -6.06
N SER A 141 -4.29 2.63 -5.52
CA SER A 141 -4.53 1.21 -5.71
C SER A 141 -4.34 0.45 -4.41
N ILE A 142 -5.13 -0.60 -4.24
CA ILE A 142 -4.99 -1.53 -3.13
C ILE A 142 -5.25 -2.95 -3.63
N GLU A 143 -4.41 -3.87 -3.19
CA GLU A 143 -4.67 -5.30 -3.26
C GLU A 143 -4.99 -5.76 -1.83
N ILE A 144 -6.15 -6.38 -1.66
CA ILE A 144 -6.69 -6.76 -0.36
C ILE A 144 -6.76 -8.28 -0.29
N ASP A 145 -5.93 -8.86 0.58
CA ASP A 145 -6.09 -10.25 1.02
C ASP A 145 -7.47 -10.42 1.65
N ARG A 146 -8.21 -11.39 1.12
CA ARG A 146 -9.61 -11.58 1.49
C ARG A 146 -9.76 -12.27 2.84
N GLU A 147 -8.75 -12.98 3.34
CA GLU A 147 -8.79 -13.70 4.62
C GLU A 147 -8.56 -12.79 5.81
N ASP A 148 -7.44 -12.07 5.83
CA ASP A 148 -7.01 -11.28 6.98
C ASP A 148 -7.31 -9.78 6.84
N GLY A 149 -7.35 -9.24 5.62
CA GLY A 149 -7.62 -7.83 5.38
C GLY A 149 -6.47 -6.88 5.73
N ASP A 150 -5.38 -7.32 6.36
CA ASP A 150 -4.21 -6.45 6.63
C ASP A 150 -3.44 -6.19 5.33
N ASN A 151 -3.57 -4.99 4.78
CA ASN A 151 -3.08 -4.70 3.45
C ASN A 151 -2.47 -3.31 3.34
N LYS A 152 -1.77 -3.11 2.23
CA LYS A 152 -1.12 -1.84 1.90
C LYS A 152 -1.75 -1.23 0.67
N PHE A 153 -1.87 0.08 0.65
CA PHE A 153 -2.34 0.83 -0.50
C PHE A 153 -1.36 1.94 -0.90
N CYS A 154 -1.42 2.30 -2.17
CA CYS A 154 -0.66 3.39 -2.77
C CYS A 154 -1.59 4.54 -3.12
N LEU A 155 -1.06 5.76 -3.05
CA LEU A 155 -1.65 6.97 -3.61
C LEU A 155 -0.61 7.58 -4.56
N SER A 156 -0.59 7.14 -5.83
CA SER A 156 0.34 7.68 -6.84
C SER A 156 -0.37 7.83 -8.19
N TRP A 157 0.13 8.76 -9.02
CA TRP A 157 -0.31 9.00 -10.39
C TRP A 157 -0.26 7.77 -11.31
#